data_AF-A0A9X4MZB8-F1
#
_entry.id   AF-A0A9X4MZB8-F1
#
_cell.length_a   1.000
_cell.length_b   1.000
_cell.length_c   1.000
_cell.angle_alpha   90.00
_cell.angle_beta   90.00
_cell.angle_gamma   90.00
#
_symmetry.space_group_name_H-M   'P 1'
#
loop_
_entity.id
_entity.type
_entity.pdbx_description
1 polymer ?
#
loop_
_entity_poly.entity_id
_entity_poly.type
_entity_poly.pdbx_seq_one_letter_code
_entity_poly.pdbx_strand_id
1 'polypeptide(L)'
;MKRFLLATFFIVTGMLSAQQTHVHFPDNVKAPLNAKEKIKFEQVYGPNATYVKERPSLLRNLKDLVRNRVEVEHVPYEKAQGSKVLRNAKDLSTVELYNVYNTNLTHDMQYSPQSFNILKYAINFYPEKKETYKLGNHYITILPQAKKERK
;
A
#
# COMPACT_ATOMS: atom_id res chain seq x y z
N MET A 1 20.85 -32.90 58.35
CA MET A 1 21.19 -31.67 57.59
C MET A 1 20.85 -31.92 56.12
N LYS A 2 19.90 -31.14 55.58
CA LYS A 2 19.31 -31.31 54.24
C LYS A 2 20.33 -30.89 53.17
N ARG A 3 20.62 -31.76 52.18
CA ARG A 3 21.34 -31.39 50.96
C ARG A 3 20.32 -31.24 49.84
N PHE A 4 20.09 -30.01 49.41
CA PHE A 4 19.31 -29.68 48.21
C PHE A 4 20.19 -29.96 46.98
N LEU A 5 19.69 -30.78 46.05
CA LEU A 5 20.25 -30.88 44.70
C LEU A 5 19.54 -29.85 43.81
N LEU A 6 20.31 -28.90 43.29
CA LEU A 6 19.85 -27.87 42.36
C LEU A 6 19.75 -28.49 40.96
N ALA A 7 18.55 -28.59 40.40
CA ALA A 7 18.34 -28.97 39.00
C ALA A 7 18.46 -27.71 38.12
N THR A 8 19.50 -27.63 37.29
CA THR A 8 19.66 -26.55 36.32
C THR A 8 18.83 -26.84 35.07
N PHE A 9 17.73 -26.11 34.89
CA PHE A 9 16.99 -26.06 33.63
C PHE A 9 17.77 -25.19 32.62
N PHE A 10 18.33 -25.81 31.59
CA PHE A 10 18.75 -25.09 30.38
C PHE A 10 17.50 -24.79 29.55
N ILE A 11 17.02 -23.54 29.61
CA ILE A 11 15.99 -23.06 28.68
C ILE A 11 16.71 -22.69 27.38
N VAL A 12 16.66 -23.57 26.38
CA VAL A 12 17.04 -23.23 25.01
C VAL A 12 15.89 -22.41 24.43
N THR A 13 15.99 -21.08 24.53
CA THR A 13 15.12 -20.18 23.77
C THR A 13 15.55 -20.24 22.30
N GLY A 14 14.83 -21.05 21.52
CA GLY A 14 14.90 -20.96 20.06
C GLY A 14 14.39 -19.58 19.64
N MET A 15 15.30 -18.69 19.23
CA MET A 15 14.90 -17.48 18.51
C MET A 15 14.32 -17.91 17.16
N LEU A 16 13.00 -17.82 17.00
CA LEU A 16 12.40 -17.77 15.67
C LEU A 16 12.94 -16.51 14.99
N SER A 17 13.92 -16.65 14.10
CA SER A 17 14.30 -15.57 13.22
C SER A 17 13.15 -15.33 12.24
N ALA A 18 12.43 -14.22 12.39
CA ALA A 18 11.52 -13.76 11.35
C ALA A 18 12.33 -13.61 10.05
N GLN A 19 11.97 -14.37 9.02
CA GLN A 19 12.71 -14.38 7.76
C GLN A 19 12.61 -13.01 7.08
N GLN A 20 13.69 -12.23 7.14
CA GLN A 20 13.75 -10.88 6.60
C GLN A 20 13.74 -10.92 5.07
N THR A 21 12.55 -10.82 4.47
CA THR A 21 12.38 -10.74 3.00
C THR A 21 12.85 -9.37 2.52
N HIS A 22 13.88 -9.34 1.66
CA HIS A 22 14.36 -8.08 1.09
C HIS A 22 13.38 -7.61 0.01
N VAL A 23 12.74 -6.47 0.22
CA VAL A 23 11.89 -5.83 -0.78
C VAL A 23 12.75 -5.39 -1.97
N HIS A 24 12.27 -5.64 -3.19
CA HIS A 24 12.86 -5.11 -4.40
C HIS A 24 12.12 -3.83 -4.83
N PHE A 25 12.87 -2.74 -5.01
CA PHE A 25 12.34 -1.48 -5.52
C PHE A 25 12.88 -1.22 -6.93
N PRO A 26 12.03 -0.89 -7.91
CA PRO A 26 12.49 -0.47 -9.23
C PRO A 26 13.30 0.83 -9.16
N ASP A 27 14.26 1.03 -10.08
CA ASP A 27 15.16 2.19 -10.03
C ASP A 27 14.45 3.54 -10.11
N ASN A 28 13.27 3.58 -10.75
CA ASN A 28 12.49 4.80 -10.87
C ASN A 28 12.08 5.40 -9.52
N VAL A 29 12.05 4.65 -8.40
CA VAL A 29 11.70 5.20 -7.08
C VAL A 29 12.80 6.12 -6.50
N LYS A 30 14.04 6.00 -7.01
CA LYS A 30 15.17 6.85 -6.61
C LYS A 30 14.99 8.29 -7.11
N ALA A 31 14.33 8.47 -8.26
CA ALA A 31 14.05 9.78 -8.82
C ALA A 31 13.18 10.64 -7.86
N PRO A 32 13.37 11.96 -7.82
CA PRO A 32 12.54 12.87 -7.03
C PRO A 32 11.06 12.79 -7.44
N LEU A 33 10.16 13.32 -6.61
CA LEU A 33 8.75 13.43 -6.98
C LEU A 33 8.61 14.39 -8.18
N ASN A 34 7.86 13.98 -9.20
CA ASN A 34 7.46 14.87 -10.29
C ASN A 34 6.34 15.81 -9.84
N ALA A 35 6.00 16.80 -10.66
CA ALA A 35 5.00 17.83 -10.30
C ALA A 35 3.63 17.24 -9.95
N LYS A 36 3.14 16.25 -10.71
CA LYS A 36 1.84 15.60 -10.45
C LYS A 36 1.86 14.82 -9.13
N GLU A 37 2.95 14.14 -8.83
CA GLU A 37 3.10 13.41 -7.58
C GLU A 37 3.20 14.35 -6.39
N LYS A 38 3.91 15.49 -6.51
CA LYS A 38 3.94 16.51 -5.46
C LYS A 38 2.53 16.98 -5.10
N ILE A 39 1.70 17.30 -6.11
CA ILE A 39 0.30 17.68 -5.91
C ILE A 39 -0.49 16.57 -5.20
N LYS A 40 -0.32 15.30 -5.61
CA LYS A 40 -1.00 14.17 -4.95
C LYS A 40 -0.60 14.00 -3.49
N PHE A 41 0.69 14.17 -3.17
CA PHE A 41 1.18 14.09 -1.80
C PHE A 41 0.72 15.29 -0.98
N GLU A 42 0.78 16.50 -1.53
CA GLU A 42 0.29 17.73 -0.87
C GLU A 42 -1.22 17.67 -0.64
N GLN A 43 -1.99 17.07 -1.54
CA GLN A 43 -3.43 16.88 -1.35
C GLN A 43 -3.73 16.04 -0.08
N VAL A 44 -2.96 14.99 0.19
CA VAL A 44 -3.22 14.07 1.32
C VAL A 44 -2.54 14.54 2.59
N TYR A 45 -1.27 14.96 2.50
CA TYR A 45 -0.45 15.30 3.66
C TYR A 45 -0.46 16.79 3.99
N GLY A 46 -0.88 17.66 3.06
CA GLY A 46 -0.97 19.10 3.27
C GLY A 46 0.32 19.72 3.82
N PRO A 47 0.23 20.57 4.86
CA PRO A 47 1.41 21.09 5.56
C PRO A 47 2.34 20.01 6.12
N ASN A 48 1.82 18.80 6.40
CA ASN A 48 2.61 17.66 6.88
C ASN A 48 3.33 16.92 5.73
N ALA A 49 3.33 17.39 4.49
CA ALA A 49 4.08 16.74 3.41
C ALA A 49 5.58 16.59 3.73
N THR A 50 6.13 17.47 4.58
CA THR A 50 7.50 17.37 5.09
C THR A 50 7.74 16.09 5.91
N TYR A 51 6.76 15.65 6.71
CA TYR A 51 6.82 14.40 7.49
C TYR A 51 7.12 13.17 6.62
N VAL A 52 6.57 13.16 5.40
CA VAL A 52 6.82 12.09 4.43
C VAL A 52 8.20 12.23 3.81
N LYS A 53 8.63 13.45 3.47
CA LYS A 53 9.94 13.74 2.86
C LYS A 53 11.10 13.39 3.80
N GLU A 54 10.94 13.64 5.10
CA GLU A 54 11.93 13.36 6.14
C GLU A 54 12.04 11.87 6.50
N ARG A 55 11.15 11.02 5.98
CA ARG A 55 11.22 9.56 6.14
C ARG A 55 11.51 8.89 4.80
N PRO A 56 12.78 8.73 4.41
CA PRO A 56 13.17 8.18 3.11
C PRO A 56 12.54 6.82 2.79
N SER A 57 12.40 5.94 3.79
CA SER A 57 11.76 4.64 3.62
C SER A 57 10.27 4.76 3.29
N LEU A 58 9.54 5.63 3.99
CA LEU A 58 8.12 5.88 3.71
C LEU A 58 7.95 6.50 2.32
N LEU A 59 8.72 7.54 2.00
CA LEU A 59 8.67 8.18 0.69
C LEU A 59 8.96 7.19 -0.43
N ARG A 60 9.96 6.31 -0.27
CA ARG A 60 10.29 5.26 -1.24
C ARG A 60 9.14 4.28 -1.44
N ASN A 61 8.49 3.83 -0.37
CA ASN A 61 7.33 2.94 -0.46
C ASN A 61 6.13 3.59 -1.16
N LEU A 62 5.84 4.86 -0.84
CA LEU A 62 4.73 5.57 -1.47
C LEU A 62 5.00 5.87 -2.94
N LYS A 63 6.24 6.21 -3.30
CA LYS A 63 6.67 6.31 -4.71
C LYS A 63 6.46 5.00 -5.44
N ASP A 64 6.89 3.88 -4.85
CA ASP A 64 6.70 2.56 -5.44
C ASP A 64 5.22 2.23 -5.65
N LEU A 65 4.38 2.53 -4.65
CA LEU A 65 2.93 2.38 -4.76
C LEU A 65 2.38 3.14 -5.98
N VAL A 66 2.60 4.46 -6.04
CA VAL A 66 1.96 5.31 -7.06
C VAL A 66 2.57 5.19 -8.45
N ARG A 67 3.82 4.70 -8.57
CA ARG A 67 4.51 4.54 -9.86
C ARG A 67 4.38 3.14 -10.45
N ASN A 68 4.39 2.11 -9.60
CA ASN A 68 4.63 0.73 -10.05
C ASN A 68 3.55 -0.26 -9.63
N ARG A 69 2.80 0.00 -8.56
CA ARG A 69 1.89 -1.02 -7.98
C ARG A 69 0.41 -0.70 -8.13
N VAL A 70 0.05 0.49 -8.58
CA VAL A 70 -1.35 0.83 -8.87
C VAL A 70 -1.57 0.70 -10.37
N GLU A 71 -2.36 -0.31 -10.72
CA GLU A 71 -2.84 -0.53 -12.08
C GLU A 71 -4.28 -0.03 -12.17
N VAL A 72 -4.62 0.68 -13.25
CA VAL A 72 -5.99 1.11 -13.51
C VAL A 72 -6.41 0.64 -14.88
N GLU A 73 -7.53 -0.08 -14.93
CA GLU A 73 -8.11 -0.61 -16.16
C GLU A 73 -9.55 -0.14 -16.32
N HIS A 74 -9.93 0.30 -17.52
CA HIS A 74 -11.33 0.48 -17.89
C HIS A 74 -11.89 -0.85 -18.38
N VAL A 75 -12.92 -1.38 -17.70
CA VAL A 75 -13.51 -2.67 -18.05
C VAL A 75 -15.00 -2.50 -18.35
N PRO A 76 -15.48 -2.84 -19.57
CA PRO A 76 -16.90 -2.86 -19.90
C PRO A 76 -17.70 -3.75 -18.95
N TYR A 77 -18.95 -3.37 -18.69
CA TYR A 77 -19.82 -4.04 -17.73
C TYR A 77 -19.95 -5.56 -18.00
N GLU A 78 -20.10 -5.95 -19.27
CA GLU A 78 -20.26 -7.34 -19.69
C GLU A 78 -19.02 -8.17 -19.35
N LYS A 79 -17.83 -7.61 -19.59
CA LYS A 79 -16.56 -8.25 -19.23
C LYS A 79 -16.40 -8.35 -17.72
N ALA A 80 -16.81 -7.32 -16.99
CA ALA A 80 -16.79 -7.35 -15.52
C ALA A 80 -17.70 -8.46 -14.97
N GLN A 81 -18.90 -8.66 -15.52
CA GLN A 81 -19.82 -9.72 -15.09
C GLN A 81 -19.26 -11.13 -15.28
N GLY A 82 -18.43 -11.34 -16.30
CA GLY A 82 -17.73 -12.62 -16.52
C GLY A 82 -16.62 -12.93 -15.49
N SER A 83 -16.15 -11.93 -14.75
CA SER A 83 -15.05 -12.09 -13.79
C SER A 83 -15.54 -12.04 -12.34
N LYS A 84 -15.36 -13.13 -11.59
CA LYS A 84 -15.69 -13.19 -10.16
C LYS A 84 -14.92 -12.15 -9.35
N VAL A 85 -13.67 -11.87 -9.70
CA VAL A 85 -12.82 -10.88 -9.01
C VAL A 85 -13.41 -9.48 -9.20
N LEU A 86 -13.74 -9.10 -10.44
CA LEU A 86 -14.25 -7.77 -10.75
C LEU A 86 -15.65 -7.56 -10.17
N ARG A 87 -16.54 -8.55 -10.28
CA ARG A 87 -17.88 -8.50 -9.66
C ARG A 87 -17.85 -8.27 -8.16
N ASN A 88 -16.88 -8.88 -7.48
CA ASN A 88 -16.75 -8.80 -6.03
C ASN A 88 -15.81 -7.67 -5.56
N ALA A 89 -15.29 -6.85 -6.49
CA ALA A 89 -14.43 -5.74 -6.15
C ALA A 89 -15.19 -4.72 -5.29
N LYS A 90 -14.58 -4.33 -4.17
CA LYS A 90 -15.15 -3.32 -3.27
C LYS A 90 -15.22 -1.98 -4.00
N ASP A 91 -16.32 -1.25 -3.81
CA ASP A 91 -16.45 0.09 -4.35
C ASP A 91 -15.53 1.05 -3.60
N LEU A 92 -14.58 1.67 -4.31
CA LEU A 92 -13.60 2.58 -3.74
C LEU A 92 -14.27 3.84 -3.18
N SER A 93 -15.41 4.26 -3.73
CA SER A 93 -16.19 5.39 -3.20
C SER A 93 -16.82 5.12 -1.83
N THR A 94 -16.91 3.85 -1.42
CA THR A 94 -17.41 3.43 -0.10
C THR A 94 -16.30 3.17 0.91
N VAL A 95 -15.03 3.21 0.47
CA VAL A 95 -13.89 3.06 1.36
C VAL A 95 -13.68 4.37 2.12
N GLU A 96 -13.38 4.29 3.41
CA GLU A 96 -13.06 5.46 4.22
C GLU A 96 -11.87 6.24 3.65
N LEU A 97 -11.89 7.56 3.82
CA LEU A 97 -10.75 8.40 3.45
C LEU A 97 -9.70 8.39 4.55
N TYR A 98 -8.44 8.37 4.15
CA TYR A 98 -7.29 8.56 5.04
C TYR A 98 -7.06 10.06 5.30
N ASN A 99 -7.96 10.66 6.07
CA ASN A 99 -8.05 12.10 6.31
C ASN A 99 -7.27 12.60 7.55
N VAL A 100 -6.36 11.78 8.08
CA VAL A 100 -5.57 12.09 9.29
C VAL A 100 -4.78 13.39 9.16
N TYR A 101 -4.27 13.69 7.96
CA TYR A 101 -3.44 14.88 7.71
C TYR A 101 -4.18 16.01 7.00
N ASN A 102 -5.30 15.71 6.33
CA ASN A 102 -6.14 16.67 5.65
C ASN A 102 -7.61 16.24 5.78
N THR A 103 -8.38 16.97 6.59
CA THR A 103 -9.81 16.69 6.83
C THR A 103 -10.71 17.06 5.65
N ASN A 104 -10.20 17.85 4.70
CA ASN A 104 -10.96 18.33 3.53
C ASN A 104 -10.88 17.36 2.34
N LEU A 105 -10.35 16.14 2.53
CA LEU A 105 -10.35 15.13 1.48
C LEU A 105 -11.78 14.75 1.10
N THR A 106 -12.00 14.52 -0.19
CA THR A 106 -13.27 14.03 -0.74
C THR A 106 -13.04 12.78 -1.59
N HIS A 107 -14.06 11.92 -1.64
CA HIS A 107 -14.08 10.77 -2.53
C HIS A 107 -14.09 11.20 -3.98
N ASP A 108 -13.36 10.47 -4.83
CA ASP A 108 -13.62 10.54 -6.27
C ASP A 108 -14.96 9.86 -6.56
N MET A 109 -15.80 10.49 -7.38
CA MET A 109 -17.04 9.90 -7.88
C MET A 109 -16.78 8.99 -9.09
N GLN A 110 -15.75 9.30 -9.88
CA GLN A 110 -15.32 8.56 -11.06
C GLN A 110 -13.79 8.65 -11.19
N TYR A 111 -13.19 7.69 -11.87
CA TYR A 111 -11.76 7.73 -12.17
C TYR A 111 -11.45 8.84 -13.20
N SER A 112 -10.43 9.64 -12.91
CA SER A 112 -9.80 10.55 -13.86
C SER A 112 -8.29 10.41 -13.75
N PRO A 113 -7.55 10.18 -14.85
CA PRO A 113 -6.10 10.06 -14.79
C PRO A 113 -5.40 11.34 -14.33
N GLN A 114 -6.07 12.50 -14.42
CA GLN A 114 -5.54 13.78 -13.98
C GLN A 114 -5.69 14.01 -12.47
N SER A 115 -6.82 13.63 -11.88
CA SER A 115 -7.14 13.93 -10.47
C SER A 115 -7.09 12.73 -9.53
N PHE A 116 -7.20 11.50 -10.03
CA PHE A 116 -7.26 10.31 -9.19
C PHE A 116 -6.01 10.18 -8.33
N ASN A 117 -6.23 9.95 -7.03
CA ASN A 117 -5.17 9.81 -6.06
C ASN A 117 -5.49 8.69 -5.07
N ILE A 118 -4.83 7.55 -5.27
CA ILE A 118 -4.97 6.35 -4.44
C ILE A 118 -4.64 6.61 -2.95
N LEU A 119 -3.78 7.60 -2.67
CA LEU A 119 -3.32 7.91 -1.32
C LEU A 119 -4.43 8.48 -0.41
N LYS A 120 -5.56 8.90 -0.99
CA LYS A 120 -6.71 9.45 -0.25
C LYS A 120 -7.46 8.40 0.56
N TYR A 121 -7.32 7.11 0.24
CA TYR A 121 -8.19 6.06 0.76
C TYR A 121 -7.49 5.24 1.85
N ALA A 122 -8.24 4.88 2.89
CA ALA A 122 -7.79 4.01 3.97
C ALA A 122 -7.82 2.54 3.53
N ILE A 123 -6.89 2.20 2.64
CA ILE A 123 -6.73 0.85 2.08
C ILE A 123 -5.38 0.24 2.46
N ASN A 124 -5.28 -1.07 2.30
CA ASN A 124 -4.02 -1.76 2.49
C ASN A 124 -3.05 -1.45 1.35
N PHE A 125 -2.06 -0.60 1.59
CA PHE A 125 -1.01 -0.31 0.61
C PHE A 125 -0.02 -1.47 0.43
N TYR A 126 0.01 -2.47 1.30
CA TYR A 126 0.97 -3.57 1.24
C TYR A 126 0.23 -4.92 1.30
N PRO A 127 -0.68 -5.18 0.35
CA PRO A 127 -1.45 -6.41 0.40
C PRO A 127 -0.55 -7.60 0.09
N GLU A 128 -0.85 -8.76 0.67
CA GLU A 128 -0.10 -10.00 0.41
C GLU A 128 -0.40 -10.56 -0.99
N LYS A 129 -1.62 -10.30 -1.49
CA LYS A 129 -2.11 -10.66 -2.82
C LYS A 129 -2.64 -9.39 -3.50
N LYS A 130 -2.92 -9.47 -4.80
CA LYS A 130 -3.55 -8.33 -5.50
C LYS A 130 -4.90 -8.01 -4.85
N GLU A 131 -5.14 -6.73 -4.57
CA GLU A 131 -6.44 -6.22 -4.13
C GLU A 131 -7.03 -5.33 -5.22
N THR A 132 -8.28 -5.55 -5.58
CA THR A 132 -8.96 -4.82 -6.65
C THR A 132 -10.17 -4.09 -6.11
N TYR A 133 -10.27 -2.81 -6.45
CA TYR A 133 -11.37 -1.92 -6.13
C TYR A 133 -12.02 -1.46 -7.43
N LYS A 134 -13.32 -1.12 -7.39
CA LYS A 134 -14.02 -0.51 -8.52
C LYS A 134 -14.32 0.96 -8.24
N LEU A 135 -14.26 1.80 -9.27
CA LEU A 135 -14.64 3.21 -9.22
C LEU A 135 -15.35 3.55 -10.53
N GLY A 136 -16.68 3.48 -10.54
CA GLY A 136 -17.47 3.49 -11.77
C GLY A 136 -17.11 2.30 -12.67
N ASN A 137 -16.72 2.57 -13.91
CA ASN A 137 -16.32 1.55 -14.89
C ASN A 137 -14.81 1.23 -14.89
N HIS A 138 -14.07 1.77 -13.91
CA HIS A 138 -12.64 1.53 -13.77
C HIS A 138 -12.35 0.61 -12.59
N TYR A 139 -11.36 -0.25 -12.76
CA TYR A 139 -10.86 -1.14 -11.72
C TYR A 139 -9.44 -0.73 -11.36
N ILE A 140 -9.22 -0.51 -10.06
CA ILE A 140 -7.96 -0.08 -9.49
C ILE A 140 -7.39 -1.27 -8.72
N THR A 141 -6.28 -1.81 -9.22
CA THR A 141 -5.61 -2.96 -8.62
C THR A 141 -4.33 -2.53 -7.94
N ILE A 142 -4.17 -2.92 -6.68
CA ILE A 142 -2.94 -2.75 -5.91
C ILE A 142 -2.18 -4.05 -5.93
N LEU A 143 -0.98 -4.02 -6.50
CA LEU A 143 -0.08 -5.15 -6.53
C LEU A 143 0.65 -5.32 -5.19
N PRO A 144 0.95 -6.57 -4.77
CA PRO A 144 1.79 -6.81 -3.62
C PRO A 144 3.19 -6.24 -3.84
N GLN A 145 3.88 -5.94 -2.75
CA GLN A 145 5.27 -5.48 -2.85
C GLN A 145 6.18 -6.62 -3.31
N ALA A 146 6.98 -6.37 -4.34
CA ALA A 146 7.88 -7.37 -4.90
C ALA A 146 8.92 -7.79 -3.86
N LYS A 147 8.89 -9.07 -3.47
CA LYS A 147 9.87 -9.67 -2.58
C LYS A 147 10.97 -10.30 -3.43
N LYS A 148 12.23 -10.05 -3.09
CA LYS A 148 13.36 -10.81 -3.65
C LYS A 148 13.41 -12.15 -2.92
N GLU A 149 13.22 -13.24 -3.65
CA GLU A 149 13.52 -14.58 -3.13
C GLU A 149 15.02 -14.66 -2.84
N ARG A 150 15.39 -15.10 -1.63
CA ARG A 150 16.78 -15.49 -1.37
C ARG A 150 16.98 -16.81 -2.11
N LYS A 151 17.79 -16.78 -3.18
CA LYS A 151 18.38 -18.00 -3.75
C LYS A 151 19.31 -18.63 -2.73
#